data_AF-A0A924M9Y2-F1
#
_entry.id   AF-A0A924M9Y2-F1
#
_cell.length_a   1.000
_cell.length_b   1.000
_cell.length_c   1.000
_cell.angle_alpha   90.00
_cell.angle_beta   90.00
_cell.angle_gamma   90.00
#
_symmetry.space_group_name_H-M   'P 1'
#
loop_
_entity.id
_entity.type
_entity.pdbx_description
1 polymer ?
#
loop_
_entity_poly.entity_id
_entity_poly.type
_entity_poly.pdbx_seq_one_letter_code
_entity_poly.pdbx_strand_id
1 'polypeptide(L)'
;GRLACTIKIYETDISNATDIKSNPSLQKNTAFTPATKKLLLNMDQLGIYTDNVEGMTFGPTLPNGHKTLICVADNNFSPLQKTQFLLFEVIP
;
A
#
# COMPACT_ATOMS: atom_id res chain seq x y z
N GLY A 1 -8.32 19.86 -1.94
CA GLY A 1 -8.41 19.35 -3.33
C GLY A 1 -7.81 20.32 -4.32
N ARG A 2 -6.62 20.00 -4.83
CA ARG A 2 -6.23 20.11 -6.25
C ARG A 2 -5.38 18.87 -6.53
N LEU A 3 -5.99 17.87 -7.18
CA LEU A 3 -5.47 16.56 -7.62
C LEU A 3 -4.52 15.82 -6.65
N ALA A 4 -4.86 15.72 -5.37
CA ALA A 4 -4.07 14.96 -4.40
C ALA A 4 -4.54 13.50 -4.38
N CYS A 5 -3.66 12.57 -4.74
CA CYS A 5 -3.83 11.17 -4.40
C CYS A 5 -3.54 11.01 -2.89
N THR A 6 -4.44 10.36 -2.16
CA THR A 6 -4.17 9.98 -0.76
C THR A 6 -3.71 8.54 -0.75
N ILE A 7 -2.41 8.33 -0.46
CA ILE A 7 -1.80 7.01 -0.41
C ILE A 7 -1.73 6.55 1.05
N LYS A 8 -2.28 5.37 1.31
CA LYS A 8 -2.26 4.72 2.62
C LYS A 8 -1.77 3.29 2.49
N ILE A 9 -0.77 2.93 3.29
CA ILE A 9 -0.26 1.57 3.39
C ILE A 9 -0.96 0.87 4.55
N TYR A 10 -1.53 -0.30 4.28
CA TYR A 10 -2.18 -1.15 5.27
C TYR A 10 -1.48 -2.50 5.34
N GLU A 11 -1.29 -2.99 6.55
CA GLU A 11 -1.06 -4.40 6.81
C GLU A 11 -2.41 -5.12 6.73
N THR A 12 -2.49 -6.22 5.97
CA THR A 12 -3.72 -7.01 5.84
C THR A 12 -3.49 -8.38 6.46
N ASP A 13 -4.36 -8.77 7.39
CA ASP A 13 -4.39 -10.11 7.96
C ASP A 13 -5.53 -10.92 7.35
N ILE A 14 -5.13 -12.01 6.68
CA ILE A 14 -6.02 -12.95 5.99
C ILE A 14 -6.13 -14.30 6.73
N SER A 15 -5.48 -14.50 7.87
CA SER A 15 -5.39 -15.82 8.52
C SER A 15 -6.76 -16.36 8.96
N ASN A 16 -7.68 -15.45 9.30
CA ASN A 16 -9.06 -15.76 9.70
C ASN A 16 -10.09 -15.41 8.62
N ALA A 17 -9.63 -14.92 7.46
CA ALA A 17 -10.53 -14.54 6.37
C ALA A 17 -11.08 -15.80 5.68
N THR A 18 -12.33 -15.73 5.24
CA THR A 18 -12.90 -16.81 4.43
C THR A 18 -12.24 -16.83 3.05
N ASP A 19 -11.79 -17.99 2.57
CA ASP A 19 -11.39 -18.19 1.18
C ASP A 19 -12.62 -18.12 0.27
N ILE A 20 -12.59 -17.20 -0.69
CA ILE A 20 -13.69 -16.91 -1.61
C ILE A 20 -13.37 -17.34 -3.05
N LYS A 21 -12.31 -18.11 -3.29
CA LYS A 21 -11.89 -18.55 -4.63
C LYS A 21 -13.01 -19.24 -5.43
N SER A 22 -13.88 -19.99 -4.74
CA SER A 22 -15.03 -20.67 -5.33
C SER A 22 -16.36 -19.91 -5.15
N ASN A 23 -16.33 -18.71 -4.58
CA ASN A 23 -17.50 -17.88 -4.36
C ASN A 23 -17.61 -16.83 -5.49
N PRO A 24 -18.57 -16.97 -6.42
CA PRO A 24 -18.67 -16.09 -7.58
C PRO A 24 -19.20 -14.68 -7.24
N SER A 25 -19.76 -14.47 -6.02
CA SER A 25 -20.30 -13.17 -5.63
C SER A 25 -20.45 -13.03 -4.12
N LEU A 26 -19.72 -12.06 -3.55
CA LEU A 26 -19.86 -11.67 -2.14
C LEU A 26 -21.18 -10.95 -1.82
N GLN A 27 -21.88 -10.45 -2.85
CA GLN A 27 -23.20 -9.83 -2.68
C GLN A 27 -24.30 -10.88 -2.51
N LYS A 28 -24.15 -12.05 -3.15
CA LYS A 28 -25.11 -13.17 -3.05
C LYS A 28 -24.80 -14.07 -1.86
N ASN A 29 -23.51 -14.34 -1.64
CA ASN A 29 -23.01 -15.15 -0.53
C ASN A 29 -22.38 -14.22 0.50
N THR A 30 -23.22 -13.64 1.35
CA THR A 30 -22.83 -12.62 2.35
C THR A 30 -22.30 -13.22 3.65
N ALA A 31 -22.42 -14.54 3.83
CA ALA A 31 -21.84 -15.27 4.95
C ALA A 31 -20.34 -15.54 4.70
N PHE A 32 -19.50 -14.57 5.02
CA PHE A 32 -18.04 -14.68 4.97
C PHE A 32 -17.40 -13.84 6.07
N THR A 33 -16.18 -14.19 6.45
CA THR A 33 -15.34 -13.40 7.37
C THR A 33 -14.40 -12.54 6.53
N PRO A 34 -14.52 -11.20 6.56
CA PRO A 34 -13.60 -10.31 5.85
C PRO A 34 -12.18 -10.40 6.43
N ALA A 35 -11.18 -10.18 5.57
CA ALA A 35 -9.82 -9.90 6.04
C ALA A 35 -9.80 -8.62 6.88
N THR A 36 -8.94 -8.60 7.90
CA THR A 36 -8.76 -7.39 8.72
C THR A 36 -7.57 -6.61 8.20
N LYS A 37 -7.54 -5.30 8.47
CA LYS A 37 -6.41 -4.46 8.08
C LYS A 37 -6.06 -3.43 9.15
N LYS A 38 -4.78 -3.14 9.27
CA LYS A 38 -4.21 -2.12 10.16
C LYS A 38 -3.52 -1.05 9.31
N LEU A 39 -3.85 0.22 9.55
CA LEU A 39 -3.17 1.33 8.88
C LEU A 39 -1.73 1.41 9.41
N LEU A 40 -0.74 1.29 8.53
CA LEU A 40 0.67 1.43 8.87
C LEU A 40 1.18 2.85 8.61
N LEU A 41 0.82 3.42 7.46
CA LEU A 41 1.27 4.75 7.07
C LEU A 41 0.17 5.47 6.28
N ASN A 42 -0.14 6.70 6.65
CA ASN A 42 -0.79 7.65 5.76
C ASN A 42 0.28 8.58 5.18
N MET A 43 0.51 8.56 3.87
CA MET A 43 1.58 9.36 3.26
C MET A 43 1.34 10.87 3.36
N ASP A 44 0.10 11.31 3.60
CA ASP A 44 -0.19 12.72 3.93
C ASP A 44 0.63 13.22 5.13
N GLN A 45 1.00 12.32 6.05
CA GLN A 45 1.79 12.63 7.24
C GLN A 45 3.27 12.88 6.95
N LEU A 46 3.75 12.54 5.75
CA LEU A 46 5.15 12.75 5.37
C LEU A 46 5.46 14.24 5.11
N GLY A 47 4.44 15.07 4.89
CA GLY A 47 4.62 16.50 4.61
C GLY A 47 5.31 16.80 3.27
N ILE A 48 5.40 15.81 2.38
CA ILE A 48 5.99 15.92 1.04
C ILE A 48 4.93 15.67 -0.02
N TYR A 49 5.18 16.14 -1.23
CA TYR A 49 4.37 15.81 -2.38
C TYR A 49 4.54 14.33 -2.77
N THR A 50 3.43 13.61 -2.92
CA THR A 50 3.39 12.21 -3.35
C THR A 50 2.42 12.01 -4.52
N ASP A 51 2.92 11.45 -5.61
CA ASP A 51 2.15 11.00 -6.77
C ASP A 51 1.56 9.59 -6.53
N ASN A 52 0.74 9.14 -7.48
CA ASN A 52 0.14 7.82 -7.47
C ASN A 52 1.21 6.72 -7.35
N VAL A 53 1.25 6.00 -6.24
CA VAL A 53 2.17 4.87 -6.06
C VAL A 53 1.62 3.66 -6.81
N GLU A 54 2.38 3.15 -7.78
CA GLU A 54 1.97 2.06 -8.67
C GLU A 54 2.79 0.78 -8.47
N GLY A 55 3.91 0.87 -7.78
CA GLY A 55 4.74 -0.29 -7.45
C GLY A 55 5.21 -0.28 -6.00
N MET A 56 5.35 -1.48 -5.44
CA MET A 56 5.85 -1.67 -4.09
C MET A 56 6.60 -3.00 -3.99
N THR A 57 7.76 -3.00 -3.35
CA THR A 57 8.56 -4.21 -3.10
C THR A 57 9.37 -4.10 -1.82
N PHE A 58 9.70 -5.23 -1.20
CA PHE A 58 10.73 -5.25 -0.18
C PHE A 58 12.11 -5.02 -0.82
N GLY A 59 12.91 -4.17 -0.20
CA GLY A 59 14.30 -3.94 -0.59
C GLY A 59 15.28 -4.75 0.25
N PRO A 60 16.58 -4.38 0.20
CA PRO A 60 17.62 -4.96 1.05
C PRO A 60 17.31 -4.83 2.54
N THR A 61 17.97 -5.69 3.33
CA THR A 61 17.96 -5.58 4.79
C THR A 61 18.98 -4.53 5.21
N LEU A 62 18.58 -3.59 6.06
CA LEU A 62 19.46 -2.57 6.62
C LEU A 62 20.47 -3.19 7.60
N PRO A 63 21.60 -2.51 7.91
CA PRO A 63 22.59 -3.01 8.87
C PRO A 63 22.03 -3.29 10.28
N ASN A 64 20.92 -2.65 10.66
CA ASN A 64 20.21 -2.90 11.91
C ASN A 64 19.30 -4.16 11.88
N GLY A 65 19.25 -4.88 10.74
CA GLY A 65 18.44 -6.08 10.56
C GLY A 65 17.01 -5.83 10.04
N HIS A 66 16.56 -4.59 9.95
CA HIS A 66 15.22 -4.27 9.48
C HIS A 66 15.10 -4.37 7.96
N LYS A 67 13.92 -4.78 7.46
CA LYS A 67 13.63 -4.75 6.02
C LYS A 67 13.37 -3.32 5.57
N THR A 68 13.61 -3.07 4.29
CA THR A 68 13.15 -1.85 3.63
C THR A 68 11.92 -2.14 2.78
N LEU A 69 11.08 -1.12 2.60
CA LEU A 69 9.97 -1.12 1.66
C LEU A 69 10.20 0.01 0.66
N ILE A 70 10.25 -0.34 -0.62
CA ILE A 70 10.39 0.60 -1.72
C ILE A 70 9.02 0.78 -2.36
N CYS A 71 8.54 2.01 -2.44
CA CYS A 71 7.36 2.41 -3.19
C CYS A 71 7.80 3.26 -4.39
N VAL A 72 7.14 3.06 -5.53
CA VAL A 72 7.42 3.83 -6.76
C VAL A 72 6.15 4.42 -7.33
N ALA A 73 6.26 5.68 -7.76
CA ALA A 73 5.28 6.35 -8.59
C ALA A 73 5.90 6.59 -9.97
N ASP A 74 5.15 6.32 -11.02
CA ASP A 74 5.49 6.79 -12.35
C ASP A 74 5.00 8.25 -12.52
N ASN A 75 5.28 8.88 -13.65
CA ASN A 75 4.78 10.23 -13.93
C ASN A 75 3.49 10.24 -14.77
N ASN A 76 2.85 9.09 -15.03
CA ASN A 76 1.69 8.95 -15.91
C ASN A 76 1.82 9.72 -17.24
N PHE A 77 3.04 9.80 -17.82
CA PHE A 77 3.34 10.60 -19.02
C PHE A 77 2.94 12.08 -18.93
N SER A 78 2.76 12.61 -17.72
CA SER A 78 2.31 13.96 -17.44
C SER A 78 3.46 14.82 -16.90
N PRO A 79 3.68 16.03 -17.44
CA PRO A 79 4.68 16.95 -16.90
C PRO A 79 4.28 17.52 -15.51
N LEU A 80 3.05 17.29 -15.07
CA LEU A 80 2.55 17.71 -13.75
C LEU A 80 2.81 16.67 -12.65
N GLN A 81 3.19 15.45 -13.01
CA GLN A 81 3.52 14.37 -12.09
C GLN A 81 5.02 14.04 -12.18
N LYS A 82 5.54 13.36 -11.18
CA LYS A 82 6.96 13.04 -11.03
C LYS A 82 7.13 11.53 -10.87
N THR A 83 8.16 10.98 -11.51
CA THR A 83 8.68 9.68 -11.11
C THR A 83 9.28 9.82 -9.71
N GLN A 84 8.80 9.02 -8.75
CA GLN A 84 9.24 9.08 -7.36
C GLN A 84 9.64 7.69 -6.87
N PHE A 85 10.71 7.64 -6.07
CA PHE A 85 11.10 6.47 -5.28
C PHE A 85 11.06 6.87 -3.81
N LEU A 86 10.24 6.17 -3.04
CA LEU A 86 10.10 6.35 -1.60
C LEU A 86 10.63 5.10 -0.91
N LEU A 87 11.65 5.27 -0.06
CA LEU A 87 12.25 4.19 0.71
C LEU A 87 11.83 4.34 2.17
N PHE A 88 11.24 3.30 2.73
CA PHE A 88 10.86 3.22 4.13
C PHE A 88 11.62 2.10 4.83
N GLU A 89 11.92 2.32 6.10
CA GLU A 89 12.32 1.26 7.02
C GLU A 89 11.05 0.61 7.60
N VAL A 90 11.01 -0.72 7.63
CA VAL A 90 9.92 -1.48 8.24
C VAL A 90 10.26 -1.76 9.70
N ILE A 91 9.47 -1.21 10.62
CA ILE A 91 9.64 -1.44 12.05
C ILE A 91 8.84 -2.69 12.46
N PRO A 92 9.48 -3.71 13.05
CA PRO A 92 8.82 -4.93 13.53
C PRO A 92 7.98 -4.71 14.79
#